data_AF-A0A139MIS6-F1
#
_entry.id   AF-A0A139MIS6-F1
#
_cell.length_a   1.000
_cell.length_b   1.000
_cell.length_c   1.000
_cell.angle_alpha   90.00
_cell.angle_beta   90.00
_cell.angle_gamma   90.00
#
_symmetry.space_group_name_H-M   'P 1'
#
loop_
_entity.id
_entity.type
_entity.pdbx_description
1 polymer ?
#
loop_
_entity_poly.entity_id
_entity_poly.type
_entity_poly.pdbx_seq_one_letter_code
_entity_poly.pdbx_strand_id
1 'polypeptide(L)'
;MVTFKVRVKKGIDGEVLENSARIGNNFYSMDTNTTKNPTPFKKYVLPETGGKGRMFYILSGSLITGFAAILMFYRYRIKYASSDL
;
A
#
# COMPACT_ATOMS: atom_id res chain seq x y z
N MET A 1 23.84 -18.42 24.87
CA MET A 1 22.64 -17.99 24.12
C MET A 1 23.02 -16.76 23.32
N VAL A 2 22.77 -16.74 22.00
CA VAL A 2 23.03 -15.57 21.14
C VAL A 2 21.69 -14.85 20.91
N THR A 3 21.69 -13.53 20.99
CA THR A 3 20.47 -12.73 20.76
C THR A 3 20.82 -11.48 19.98
N PHE A 4 20.09 -11.26 18.89
CA PHE A 4 20.22 -10.07 18.07
C PHE A 4 19.01 -9.15 18.31
N LYS A 5 19.28 -7.86 18.52
CA LYS A 5 18.25 -6.82 18.55
C LYS A 5 18.33 -6.03 17.26
N VAL A 6 17.26 -6.07 16.47
CA VAL A 6 17.15 -5.36 15.19
C VAL A 6 16.04 -4.31 15.26
N ARG A 7 16.17 -3.25 14.46
CA ARG A 7 15.16 -2.18 14.35
C ARG A 7 14.60 -2.15 12.94
N VAL A 8 13.29 -1.95 12.83
CA VAL A 8 12.62 -1.72 11.54
C VAL A 8 12.93 -0.31 11.06
N LYS A 9 13.27 -0.17 9.77
CA LYS A 9 13.50 1.14 9.15
C LYS A 9 12.20 1.95 9.11
N LYS A 10 12.29 3.26 9.32
CA LYS A 10 11.13 4.16 9.19
C LYS A 10 10.61 4.13 7.75
N GLY A 11 9.31 3.94 7.57
CA GLY A 11 8.67 3.97 6.26
C GLY A 11 8.42 2.62 5.60
N ILE A 12 8.78 1.51 6.26
CA ILE A 12 8.37 0.18 5.84
C ILE A 12 6.91 -0.01 6.25
N ASP A 13 6.01 -0.01 5.26
CA ASP A 13 4.56 -0.08 5.45
C ASP A 13 4.00 -1.29 4.69
N GLY A 14 3.47 -2.28 5.41
CA GLY A 14 2.82 -3.44 4.80
C GLY A 14 3.75 -4.51 4.22
N GLU A 15 5.05 -4.40 4.42
CA GLU A 15 6.03 -5.41 4.00
C GLU A 15 6.18 -6.53 5.05
N VAL A 16 6.52 -7.72 4.60
CA VAL A 16 6.85 -8.87 5.46
C VAL A 16 8.37 -8.94 5.63
N LEU A 17 8.84 -8.75 6.86
CA LEU A 17 10.26 -8.84 7.19
C LEU A 17 10.63 -10.29 7.51
N GLU A 18 11.61 -10.83 6.80
CA GLU A 18 12.10 -12.18 7.00
C GLU A 18 13.44 -12.19 7.76
N ASN A 19 13.56 -13.06 8.76
CA ASN A 19 14.80 -13.27 9.50
C ASN A 19 15.19 -14.74 9.42
N SER A 20 16.32 -15.02 8.79
CA SER A 20 17.03 -16.30 8.78
C SER A 20 18.47 -16.09 9.19
N ALA A 21 19.10 -17.13 9.73
CA ALA A 21 20.52 -17.12 10.07
C ALA A 21 21.18 -18.36 9.46
N ARG A 22 22.46 -18.23 9.09
CA ARG A 22 23.27 -19.35 8.64
C ARG A 22 24.30 -19.70 9.71
N ILE A 23 24.39 -20.98 10.05
CA ILE A 23 25.35 -21.51 11.01
C ILE A 23 26.27 -22.45 10.25
N GLY A 24 27.57 -22.30 10.39
CA GLY A 24 28.52 -23.18 9.71
C GLY A 24 29.85 -23.31 10.43
N ASN A 25 30.53 -24.41 10.14
CA ASN A 25 31.92 -24.67 10.44
C ASN A 25 32.64 -25.07 9.13
N ASN A 26 33.94 -25.37 9.18
CA ASN A 26 34.78 -25.66 8.02
C ASN A 26 34.30 -26.83 7.12
N PHE A 27 33.37 -27.66 7.61
CA PHE A 27 32.87 -28.85 6.91
C PHE A 27 31.37 -28.81 6.58
N TYR A 28 30.58 -28.01 7.30
CA TYR A 28 29.11 -28.02 7.16
C TYR A 28 28.53 -26.63 7.37
N SER A 29 27.48 -26.31 6.63
CA SER A 29 26.66 -25.11 6.85
C SER A 29 25.18 -25.47 6.78
N MET A 30 24.39 -24.92 7.69
CA MET A 30 22.94 -25.11 7.78
C MET A 30 22.25 -23.76 8.01
N ASP A 31 21.10 -23.57 7.39
CA ASP A 31 20.25 -22.40 7.63
C ASP A 31 19.26 -22.70 8.77
N THR A 32 18.96 -21.69 9.58
CA THR A 32 17.91 -21.77 10.59
C THR A 32 16.53 -21.64 9.95
N ASN A 33 15.49 -21.96 10.70
CA ASN A 33 14.12 -21.63 10.31
C ASN A 33 13.97 -20.12 10.04
N THR A 34 13.32 -19.77 8.92
CA THR A 34 12.98 -18.39 8.59
C THR A 34 11.78 -17.93 9.41
N THR A 35 11.90 -16.79 10.09
CA THR A 35 10.78 -16.14 10.77
C THR A 35 10.25 -14.99 9.92
N LYS A 36 8.93 -14.92 9.73
CA LYS A 36 8.27 -13.83 8.99
C LYS A 36 7.52 -12.92 9.95
N ASN A 37 7.81 -11.62 9.93
CA ASN A 37 7.17 -10.62 10.75
C ASN A 37 6.53 -9.54 9.87
N PRO A 38 5.20 -9.55 9.66
CA PRO A 38 4.52 -8.53 8.88
C PRO A 38 4.59 -7.17 9.57
N THR A 39 4.81 -6.11 8.80
CA THR A 39 4.73 -4.74 9.28
C THR A 39 3.30 -4.19 9.12
N PRO A 40 2.83 -3.37 10.06
CA PRO A 40 1.51 -2.77 9.95
C PRO A 40 1.47 -1.80 8.76
N PHE A 41 0.35 -1.76 8.06
CA PHE A 41 0.08 -0.72 7.08
C PHE A 41 -0.07 0.62 7.81
N LYS A 42 0.56 1.67 7.27
CA LYS A 42 0.20 3.03 7.69
C LYS A 42 -1.27 3.28 7.36
N LYS A 43 -2.01 3.75 8.35
CA LYS A 43 -3.36 4.24 8.11
C LYS A 43 -3.26 5.51 7.27
N TYR A 44 -3.99 5.53 6.16
CA TYR A 44 -4.17 6.77 5.41
C TYR A 44 -4.85 7.80 6.31
N VAL A 45 -4.23 8.97 6.40
CA VAL A 45 -4.80 10.14 7.06
C VAL A 45 -4.98 11.22 5.99
N LEU A 46 -6.13 11.89 6.04
CA LEU A 46 -6.39 13.05 5.18
C LEU A 46 -5.27 14.08 5.39
N PRO A 47 -4.83 14.78 4.33
CA PRO A 47 -3.80 15.80 4.46
C PRO A 47 -4.25 16.88 5.44
N GLU A 48 -3.34 17.26 6.35
CA GLU A 48 -3.59 18.29 7.35
C GLU A 48 -3.55 19.67 6.68
N THR A 49 -4.73 20.11 6.25
CA THR A 49 -4.89 21.29 5.40
C THR A 49 -5.29 22.55 6.18
N GLY A 50 -5.44 22.46 7.50
CA GLY A 50 -5.79 23.59 8.39
C GLY A 50 -7.20 24.15 8.15
N GLY A 51 -7.91 24.51 9.23
CA GLY A 51 -9.20 25.21 9.16
C GLY A 51 -10.23 24.53 8.23
N LYS A 52 -10.75 25.27 7.25
CA LYS A 52 -11.73 24.78 6.26
C LYS A 52 -11.10 23.98 5.10
N GLY A 53 -9.77 23.91 5.00
CA GLY A 53 -9.05 23.24 3.90
C GLY A 53 -9.42 21.77 3.71
N ARG A 54 -9.69 21.05 4.81
CA ARG A 54 -10.05 19.63 4.77
C ARG A 54 -11.40 19.40 4.07
N MET A 55 -12.32 20.35 4.19
CA MET A 55 -13.63 20.28 3.53
C MET A 55 -13.49 20.47 2.02
N PHE A 56 -12.65 21.42 1.59
CA PHE A 56 -12.36 21.63 0.17
C PHE A 56 -11.68 20.42 -0.47
N TYR A 57 -10.74 19.77 0.22
CA TYR A 57 -10.06 18.56 -0.28
C TYR A 57 -11.05 17.41 -0.57
N ILE A 58 -11.98 17.16 0.36
CA ILE A 58 -13.02 16.13 0.17
C ILE A 58 -13.94 16.52 -1.00
N LEU A 59 -14.43 17.77 -1.02
CA LEU A 59 -15.31 18.26 -2.07
C LEU A 59 -14.66 18.19 -3.46
N SER A 60 -13.40 18.60 -3.59
CA SER A 60 -12.68 18.55 -4.87
C SER A 60 -12.49 17.11 -5.35
N GLY A 61 -12.14 16.19 -4.44
CA GLY A 61 -12.01 14.77 -4.77
C GLY A 61 -13.32 14.18 -5.28
N SER A 62 -14.43 14.43 -4.56
CA SER A 62 -15.76 13.95 -4.96
C SER A 62 -16.22 14.51 -6.31
N LEU A 63 -15.93 15.78 -6.59
CA LEU A 63 -16.28 16.42 -7.87
C LEU A 63 -15.56 15.77 -9.05
N ILE A 64 -14.24 15.56 -8.92
CA ILE A 64 -13.42 14.92 -9.98
C ILE A 64 -13.88 13.49 -10.23
N THR A 65 -14.07 12.69 -9.16
CA THR A 65 -14.52 11.29 -9.30
C THR A 65 -15.92 11.20 -9.88
N GLY A 66 -16.85 12.04 -9.42
CA GLY A 66 -18.22 12.09 -9.95
C GLY A 66 -18.26 12.46 -11.43
N PHE A 67 -17.50 13.49 -11.82
CA PHE A 67 -17.40 13.90 -13.22
C PHE A 67 -16.81 12.80 -14.11
N ALA A 68 -15.74 12.14 -13.66
CA ALA A 68 -15.14 11.01 -14.38
C ALA A 68 -16.13 9.85 -14.56
N ALA A 69 -16.92 9.52 -13.54
CA ALA A 69 -17.94 8.48 -13.62
C ALA A 69 -19.04 8.83 -14.64
N ILE A 70 -19.50 10.08 -14.66
CA ILE A 70 -20.48 10.57 -15.63
C ILE A 70 -19.93 10.45 -17.06
N LEU A 71 -18.69 10.90 -17.30
CA LEU A 71 -18.05 10.78 -18.60
C LEU A 71 -17.86 9.33 -19.05
N MET A 72 -17.47 8.43 -18.13
CA MET A 72 -17.37 7.00 -18.42
C MET A 72 -18.73 6.44 -18.85
N PHE A 73 -19.80 6.78 -18.14
CA PHE A 73 -21.15 6.32 -18.47
C PHE A 73 -21.63 6.87 -19.81
N TYR A 74 -21.38 8.15 -20.08
CA TYR A 74 -21.68 8.78 -21.37
C TYR A 74 -20.92 8.11 -22.52
N ARG A 75 -19.61 7.88 -22.36
CA ARG A 75 -18.77 7.18 -23.35
C ARG A 75 -19.21 5.73 -23.56
N TYR A 76 -19.56 5.03 -22.49
CA TYR A 76 -20.11 3.68 -22.55
C TYR A 76 -21.37 3.70 -23.43
N ARG A 77 -22.35 4.57 -23.11
CA ARG A 77 -23.61 4.68 -23.87
C ARG A 77 -23.37 4.93 -25.36
N ILE A 78 -22.46 5.83 -25.74
CA ILE A 78 -22.14 6.08 -27.16
C ILE A 78 -21.57 4.84 -27.84
N LYS A 79 -20.59 4.18 -27.21
CA LYS A 79 -19.89 3.04 -27.82
C LYS A 79 -20.84 1.88 -28.11
N TYR A 80 -21.76 1.58 -27.21
CA TYR A 80 -22.72 0.49 -27.39
C TYR A 80 -23.94 0.90 -28.24
N ALA A 81 -24.34 2.18 -28.23
CA ALA A 81 -25.40 2.67 -29.13
C ALA A 81 -24.96 2.74 -30.60
N SER A 82 -23.66 2.94 -30.86
CA SER A 82 -23.09 2.95 -32.21
C SER A 82 -22.78 1.55 -32.76
N SER A 83 -22.75 0.52 -31.92
CA SER A 83 -22.52 -0.88 -32.36
C SER A 83 -23.81 -1.60 -32.77
N ASP A 84 -24.98 -1.00 -32.52
CA ASP A 84 -26.29 -1.53 -32.86
C ASP A 84 -26.84 -0.98 -34.21
N LEU A 85 -26.04 -0.16 -34.93
CA LEU A 85 -26.28 0.39 -36.27
C LEU A 85 -25.35 -0.28 -37.30
#